data_AF-A0A317HIP4-F1
#
_entry.id   AF-A0A317HIP4-F1
#
_cell.length_a   1.000
_cell.length_b   1.000
_cell.length_c   1.000
_cell.angle_alpha   90.00
_cell.angle_beta   90.00
_cell.angle_gamma   90.00
#
_symmetry.space_group_name_H-M   'P 1'
#
loop_
_entity.id
_entity.type
_entity.pdbx_description
1 polymer ?
#
loop_
_entity_poly.entity_id
_entity_poly.type
_entity_poly.pdbx_seq_one_letter_code
_entity_poly.pdbx_strand_id
1 'polypeptide(L)'
;PYGIELVEQPVAADDLAGLKQVTQHSPVPIIADESCRTPADVPTVSDCVDGINIKLAKCGGLRNALKMIHIARAHHLKVMLGCMVSSSLAITAAAHLTPLVDFADLDGPLLLANDPFRGVSFSEGKILLPQTPGLGVVWRTMSGEGSQDQPQG
;
A
#
# COMPACT_ATOMS: atom_id res chain seq x y z
N PRO A 1 -3.31 26.73 4.44
CA PRO A 1 -2.45 25.51 4.31
C PRO A 1 -2.93 24.64 3.13
N TYR A 2 -2.04 23.88 2.49
CA TYR A 2 -2.29 23.19 1.20
C TYR A 2 -3.10 21.87 1.28
N GLY A 3 -3.58 21.46 2.45
CA GLY A 3 -4.36 20.23 2.59
C GLY A 3 -3.55 18.94 2.45
N ILE A 4 -2.26 18.97 2.82
CA ILE A 4 -1.40 17.78 2.82
C ILE A 4 -1.87 16.82 3.94
N GLU A 5 -2.14 15.58 3.59
CA GLU A 5 -2.63 14.56 4.52
C GLU A 5 -1.50 13.85 5.28
N LEU A 6 -0.39 13.55 4.60
CA LEU A 6 0.80 12.91 5.16
C LEU A 6 2.04 13.18 4.29
N VAL A 7 3.23 12.89 4.82
CA VAL A 7 4.48 12.82 4.06
C VAL A 7 5.10 11.44 4.26
N GLU A 8 5.45 10.78 3.16
CA GLU A 8 6.09 9.46 3.15
C GLU A 8 7.61 9.60 2.97
N GLN A 9 8.37 8.93 3.83
CA GLN A 9 9.83 8.79 3.77
C GLN A 9 10.61 10.07 3.32
N PRO A 10 10.60 11.16 4.11
CA PRO A 10 11.21 12.43 3.71
C PRO A 10 12.75 12.44 3.68
N VAL A 11 13.39 11.40 4.22
CA VAL A 11 14.86 11.28 4.34
C VAL A 11 15.32 9.88 3.94
N ALA A 12 16.63 9.69 3.83
CA ALA A 12 17.25 8.40 3.52
C ALA A 12 16.78 7.29 4.49
N ALA A 13 16.65 6.06 3.97
CA ALA A 13 16.04 4.95 4.70
C ALA A 13 16.75 4.56 6.01
N ASP A 14 18.07 4.78 6.07
CA ASP A 14 18.92 4.49 7.23
C ASP A 14 19.06 5.67 8.20
N ASP A 15 18.55 6.87 7.85
CA ASP A 15 18.60 8.07 8.70
C ASP A 15 17.40 8.15 9.65
N LEU A 16 17.35 7.24 10.62
CA LEU A 16 16.30 7.22 11.64
C LEU A 16 16.31 8.48 12.52
N ALA A 17 17.49 9.08 12.73
CA ALA A 17 17.62 10.32 13.48
C ALA A 17 16.96 11.48 12.72
N GLY A 18 17.21 11.59 11.41
CA GLY A 18 16.55 12.52 10.51
C GLY A 18 15.04 12.32 10.47
N LEU A 19 14.57 11.08 10.35
CA LEU A 19 13.13 10.77 10.40
C LEU A 19 12.51 11.30 11.69
N LYS A 20 13.12 11.00 12.84
CA LYS A 20 12.63 11.47 14.14
C LYS A 20 12.60 13.00 14.23
N GLN A 21 13.63 13.67 13.75
CA GLN A 21 13.69 15.13 13.71
C GLN A 21 12.55 15.71 12.86
N VAL A 22 12.30 15.16 11.67
CA VAL A 22 11.20 15.62 10.81
C VAL A 22 9.85 15.37 11.46
N THR A 23 9.61 14.16 11.99
CA THR A 23 8.36 13.80 12.69
C THR A 23 8.03 14.76 13.83
N GLN A 24 9.01 15.11 14.67
CA GLN A 24 8.80 16.01 15.81
C GLN A 24 8.46 17.46 15.44
N HIS A 25 8.83 17.90 14.23
CA HIS A 25 8.63 19.28 13.76
C HIS A 25 7.60 19.40 12.64
N SER A 26 7.07 18.27 12.16
CA SER A 26 6.12 18.25 11.06
C SER A 26 4.70 18.59 11.54
N PRO A 27 3.96 19.47 10.83
CA PRO A 27 2.55 19.70 11.11
C PRO A 27 1.63 18.60 10.56
N VAL A 28 2.19 17.62 9.82
CA VAL A 28 1.47 16.49 9.20
C VAL A 28 2.15 15.16 9.53
N PRO A 29 1.42 14.03 9.55
CA PRO A 29 1.99 12.72 9.85
C PRO A 29 3.15 12.32 8.93
N ILE A 30 4.21 11.77 9.51
CA ILE A 30 5.32 11.15 8.79
C ILE A 30 5.15 9.63 8.77
N ILE A 31 5.15 9.05 7.57
CA ILE A 31 4.97 7.62 7.35
C ILE A 31 6.29 7.01 6.84
N ALA A 32 6.83 6.01 7.54
CA ALA A 32 8.03 5.28 7.09
C ALA A 32 7.70 4.28 5.98
N ASP A 33 8.40 4.34 4.85
CA ASP A 33 8.34 3.34 3.79
C ASP A 33 9.64 2.53 3.74
N GLU A 34 10.70 3.04 3.12
CA GLU A 34 11.96 2.31 2.95
C GLU A 34 12.65 2.00 4.29
N SER A 35 12.43 2.81 5.33
CA SER A 35 12.94 2.55 6.69
C SER A 35 12.23 1.39 7.39
N CYS A 36 11.08 0.90 6.90
CA CYS A 36 10.32 -0.19 7.52
C CYS A 36 9.91 -1.23 6.47
N ARG A 37 10.64 -2.34 6.39
CA ARG A 37 10.49 -3.33 5.30
C ARG A 37 9.87 -4.64 5.78
N THR A 38 10.16 -5.03 7.00
CA THR A 38 9.83 -6.32 7.59
C THR A 38 9.18 -6.14 8.98
N PRO A 39 8.55 -7.18 9.54
CA PRO A 39 8.01 -7.12 10.91
C PRO A 39 9.01 -6.70 11.98
N ALA A 40 10.30 -7.03 11.81
CA ALA A 40 11.35 -6.71 12.78
C ALA A 40 11.74 -5.22 12.76
N ASP A 41 11.42 -4.50 11.69
CA ASP A 41 11.77 -3.08 11.55
C ASP A 41 10.76 -2.18 12.29
N VAL A 42 9.52 -2.64 12.47
CA VAL A 42 8.43 -1.83 13.07
C VAL A 42 8.80 -1.30 14.46
N PRO A 43 9.31 -2.12 15.41
CA PRO A 43 9.73 -1.60 16.72
C PRO A 43 10.94 -0.67 16.64
N THR A 44 11.80 -0.83 15.63
CA THR A 44 13.00 0.00 15.45
C THR A 44 12.62 1.42 15.02
N VAL A 45 11.57 1.56 14.18
CA VAL A 45 11.12 2.86 13.68
C VAL A 45 10.03 3.51 14.55
N SER A 46 9.41 2.78 15.48
CA SER A 46 8.19 3.24 16.17
C SER A 46 8.33 4.57 16.90
N ASP A 47 9.51 4.87 17.42
CA ASP A 47 9.77 6.11 18.18
C ASP A 47 10.24 7.27 17.29
N CYS A 48 10.21 7.07 15.96
CA CYS A 48 10.74 8.01 14.97
C CYS A 48 9.68 8.50 13.98
N VAL A 49 8.51 7.86 13.87
CA VAL A 49 7.47 8.17 12.85
C VAL A 49 6.07 8.05 13.42
N ASP A 50 5.08 8.65 12.74
CA ASP A 50 3.67 8.56 13.11
C ASP A 50 2.98 7.31 12.53
N GLY A 51 3.58 6.69 11.52
CA GLY A 51 3.03 5.50 10.87
C GLY A 51 4.02 4.77 9.97
N ILE A 52 3.56 3.64 9.42
CA ILE A 52 4.34 2.83 8.48
C ILE A 52 3.55 2.53 7.20
N ASN A 53 4.26 2.46 6.06
CA ASN A 53 3.73 1.98 4.79
C ASN A 53 4.14 0.52 4.57
N ILE A 54 3.15 -0.38 4.56
CA ILE A 54 3.35 -1.81 4.37
C ILE A 54 3.16 -2.13 2.89
N LYS A 55 4.18 -2.74 2.26
CA LYS A 55 4.12 -3.22 0.87
C LYS A 55 4.38 -4.72 0.86
N LEU A 56 3.54 -5.50 0.17
CA LEU A 56 3.73 -6.97 0.11
C LEU A 56 5.08 -7.36 -0.48
N ALA A 57 5.57 -6.60 -1.47
CA ALA A 57 6.87 -6.77 -2.11
C ALA A 57 8.05 -6.54 -1.15
N LYS A 58 7.90 -5.70 -0.12
CA LYS A 58 8.94 -5.47 0.90
C LYS A 58 8.93 -6.55 1.97
N CYS A 59 7.74 -6.86 2.49
CA CYS A 59 7.62 -7.70 3.67
C CYS A 59 7.54 -9.21 3.37
N GLY A 60 7.49 -9.61 2.10
CA GLY A 60 7.41 -11.03 1.72
C GLY A 60 6.00 -11.61 1.82
N GLY A 61 4.97 -10.80 1.55
CA GLY A 61 3.58 -11.24 1.39
C GLY A 61 2.67 -11.10 2.62
N LEU A 62 1.44 -11.62 2.49
CA LEU A 62 0.30 -11.32 3.40
C LEU A 62 0.56 -11.68 4.86
N ARG A 63 1.27 -12.78 5.12
CA ARG A 63 1.56 -13.22 6.49
C ARG A 63 2.38 -12.17 7.24
N ASN A 64 3.39 -11.60 6.60
CA ASN A 64 4.23 -10.60 7.24
C ASN A 64 3.55 -9.23 7.24
N ALA A 65 2.75 -8.90 6.23
CA ALA A 65 1.92 -7.70 6.25
C ALA A 65 0.96 -7.68 7.46
N LEU A 66 0.23 -8.78 7.72
CA LEU A 66 -0.63 -8.91 8.91
C LEU A 66 0.15 -8.76 10.22
N LYS A 67 1.34 -9.36 10.32
CA LYS A 67 2.20 -9.17 11.49
C LYS A 67 2.59 -7.71 11.66
N MET A 68 3.03 -7.04 10.60
CA MET A 68 3.40 -5.62 10.63
C MET A 68 2.22 -4.74 11.06
N ILE A 69 1.01 -5.01 10.55
CA ILE A 69 -0.23 -4.31 10.99
C ILE A 69 -0.39 -4.46 12.50
N HIS A 70 -0.35 -5.68 13.04
CA HIS A 70 -0.55 -5.91 14.47
C HIS A 70 0.54 -5.27 15.33
N ILE A 71 1.81 -5.36 14.92
CA ILE A 71 2.93 -4.74 15.65
C ILE A 71 2.77 -3.21 15.62
N ALA A 72 2.46 -2.62 14.46
CA ALA A 72 2.27 -1.18 14.33
C ALA A 72 1.14 -0.66 15.23
N ARG A 73 0.00 -1.38 15.27
CA ARG A 73 -1.11 -1.03 16.17
C ARG A 73 -0.72 -1.13 17.64
N ALA A 74 0.10 -2.12 18.02
CA ALA A 74 0.61 -2.24 19.38
C ALA A 74 1.55 -1.07 19.77
N HIS A 75 2.21 -0.45 18.79
CA HIS A 75 3.01 0.76 18.95
C HIS A 75 2.22 2.06 18.70
N HIS A 76 0.88 1.99 18.59
CA HIS A 76 0.00 3.13 18.31
C HIS A 76 0.29 3.87 16.99
N LEU A 77 0.92 3.20 16.04
CA LEU A 77 1.25 3.75 14.73
C LEU A 77 0.05 3.73 13.78
N LYS A 78 -0.01 4.74 12.91
CA LYS A 78 -0.85 4.69 11.71
C LYS A 78 -0.31 3.64 10.74
N VAL A 79 -1.21 3.06 9.95
CA VAL A 79 -0.87 2.03 8.96
C VAL A 79 -1.38 2.45 7.60
N MET A 80 -0.46 2.51 6.65
CA MET A 80 -0.72 2.65 5.24
C MET A 80 -0.42 1.33 4.55
N LEU A 81 -1.24 0.95 3.58
CA LEU A 81 -0.98 -0.19 2.71
C LEU A 81 -0.64 0.32 1.30
N GLY A 82 0.62 0.17 0.93
CA GLY A 82 1.16 0.67 -0.32
C GLY A 82 1.45 -0.42 -1.33
N CYS A 83 1.99 0.00 -2.48
CA CYS A 83 2.47 -0.92 -3.49
C CYS A 83 3.73 -0.44 -4.21
N MET A 84 4.25 -1.33 -5.06
CA MET A 84 5.10 -0.96 -6.19
C MET A 84 4.22 -0.97 -7.45
N VAL A 85 4.77 -0.59 -8.61
CA VAL A 85 4.14 -0.89 -9.90
C VAL A 85 3.94 -2.41 -10.01
N SER A 86 2.70 -2.87 -9.82
CA SER A 86 2.36 -4.28 -9.63
C SER A 86 1.02 -4.59 -10.28
N SER A 87 0.84 -5.83 -10.71
CA SER A 87 -0.43 -6.27 -11.31
C SER A 87 -1.58 -6.31 -10.32
N SER A 88 -2.80 -6.31 -10.85
CA SER A 88 -4.03 -6.48 -10.06
C SER A 88 -4.01 -7.74 -9.21
N LEU A 89 -3.23 -8.77 -9.54
CA LEU A 89 -3.03 -9.94 -8.66
C LEU A 89 -2.46 -9.55 -7.29
N ALA A 90 -1.32 -8.87 -7.28
CA ALA A 90 -0.64 -8.48 -6.03
C ALA A 90 -1.46 -7.44 -5.26
N ILE A 91 -2.11 -6.54 -5.99
CA ILE A 91 -2.88 -5.43 -5.42
C ILE A 91 -4.21 -5.92 -4.86
N THR A 92 -4.85 -6.90 -5.50
CA THR A 92 -6.04 -7.56 -4.92
C THR A 92 -5.67 -8.27 -3.61
N ALA A 93 -4.53 -8.96 -3.56
CA ALA A 93 -4.06 -9.58 -2.33
C ALA A 93 -3.87 -8.55 -1.23
N ALA A 94 -3.19 -7.43 -1.50
CA ALA A 94 -3.04 -6.34 -0.54
C ALA A 94 -4.41 -5.77 -0.14
N ALA A 95 -5.29 -5.47 -1.10
CA ALA A 95 -6.57 -4.82 -0.88
C ALA A 95 -7.49 -5.57 0.11
N HIS A 96 -7.37 -6.89 0.24
CA HIS A 96 -8.08 -7.66 1.28
C HIS A 96 -7.72 -7.26 2.71
N LEU A 97 -6.58 -6.60 2.93
CA LEU A 97 -6.16 -6.07 4.23
C LEU A 97 -6.65 -4.63 4.49
N THR A 98 -7.29 -3.97 3.53
CA THR A 98 -7.74 -2.57 3.66
C THR A 98 -8.66 -2.29 4.85
N PRO A 99 -9.50 -3.22 5.35
CA PRO A 99 -10.28 -2.97 6.57
C PRO A 99 -9.46 -2.78 7.85
N LEU A 100 -8.15 -3.04 7.82
CA LEU A 100 -7.26 -3.00 8.99
C LEU A 100 -6.32 -1.78 9.01
N VAL A 101 -6.35 -0.94 7.98
CA VAL A 101 -5.38 0.15 7.75
C VAL A 101 -6.09 1.50 7.66
N ASP A 102 -5.32 2.58 7.81
CA ASP A 102 -5.83 3.95 7.78
C ASP A 102 -5.78 4.56 6.38
N PHE A 103 -4.80 4.14 5.57
CA PHE A 103 -4.56 4.64 4.22
C PHE A 103 -4.27 3.50 3.24
N ALA A 104 -4.61 3.71 1.96
CA ALA A 104 -4.33 2.77 0.89
C ALA A 104 -3.75 3.49 -0.33
N ASP A 105 -2.54 3.11 -0.72
CA ASP A 105 -1.87 3.49 -1.97
C ASP A 105 -1.68 2.23 -2.81
N LEU A 106 -2.74 1.89 -3.56
CA LEU A 106 -2.90 0.62 -4.25
C LEU A 106 -3.18 0.84 -5.75
N ASP A 107 -2.64 1.91 -6.31
CA ASP A 107 -2.87 2.34 -7.70
C ASP A 107 -2.02 1.58 -8.74
N GLY A 108 -1.07 0.75 -8.29
CA GLY A 108 -0.13 0.01 -9.13
C GLY A 108 -0.67 -0.60 -10.45
N PRO A 109 -1.88 -1.22 -10.49
CA PRO A 109 -2.40 -1.81 -11.73
C PRO A 109 -2.83 -0.77 -12.76
N LEU A 110 -3.18 0.45 -12.33
CA LEU A 110 -3.56 1.56 -13.22
C LEU A 110 -2.39 2.02 -14.11
N LEU A 111 -1.16 1.72 -13.68
CA LEU A 111 0.07 2.03 -14.41
C LEU A 111 0.46 0.94 -15.44
N LEU A 112 -0.33 -0.13 -15.56
CA LEU A 112 -0.04 -1.26 -16.45
C LEU A 112 -0.97 -1.28 -17.67
N ALA A 113 -0.41 -1.06 -18.86
CA ALA A 113 -1.18 -1.15 -20.11
C ALA A 113 -1.70 -2.57 -20.42
N ASN A 114 -0.98 -3.60 -19.96
CA ASN A 114 -1.31 -5.00 -20.25
C ASN A 114 -1.24 -5.87 -18.99
N ASP A 115 -2.07 -5.56 -17.99
CA ASP A 115 -2.23 -6.41 -16.82
C ASP A 115 -2.88 -7.76 -17.22
N PRO A 116 -2.19 -8.91 -17.06
CA PRO A 116 -2.70 -10.20 -17.49
C PRO A 116 -3.79 -10.75 -16.56
N PHE A 117 -4.12 -10.05 -15.48
CA PHE A 117 -5.12 -10.46 -14.51
C PHE A 117 -6.36 -9.55 -14.56
N ARG A 118 -7.48 -10.08 -14.07
CA ARG A 118 -8.64 -9.31 -13.62
C ARG A 118 -8.82 -9.60 -12.15
N GLY A 119 -8.65 -8.57 -11.33
CA GLY A 119 -8.81 -8.63 -9.88
C GLY A 119 -9.58 -7.41 -9.40
N VAL A 120 -8.99 -6.70 -8.45
CA VAL A 120 -9.46 -5.40 -7.95
C VAL A 120 -9.71 -4.42 -9.10
N SER A 121 -10.78 -3.65 -8.99
CA SER A 121 -11.09 -2.54 -9.89
C SER A 121 -11.20 -1.23 -9.12
N PHE A 122 -11.19 -0.12 -9.85
CA PHE A 122 -11.19 1.23 -9.29
C PHE A 122 -12.37 2.02 -9.84
N SER A 123 -13.06 2.77 -8.98
CA SER A 123 -14.16 3.64 -9.38
C SER A 123 -14.26 4.81 -8.40
N GLU A 124 -14.21 6.04 -8.91
CA GLU A 124 -14.35 7.27 -8.10
C GLU A 124 -13.43 7.30 -6.87
N GLY A 125 -12.17 6.90 -7.03
CA GLY A 125 -11.20 6.84 -5.93
C GLY A 125 -11.42 5.69 -4.94
N LYS A 126 -12.35 4.76 -5.21
CA LYS A 126 -12.60 3.58 -4.39
C LYS A 126 -11.98 2.34 -5.00
N ILE A 127 -11.54 1.45 -4.11
CA ILE A 127 -11.04 0.13 -4.42
C ILE A 127 -12.19 -0.87 -4.29
N LEU A 128 -12.49 -1.60 -5.35
CA LEU A 128 -13.58 -2.56 -5.41
C LEU A 128 -13.01 -3.99 -5.45
N LEU A 129 -13.21 -4.74 -4.37
CA LEU A 129 -12.76 -6.12 -4.26
C LEU A 129 -13.67 -7.08 -5.05
N PRO A 130 -13.09 -8.12 -5.71
CA PRO A 130 -13.87 -9.23 -6.24
C PRO A 130 -14.70 -9.92 -5.16
N GLN A 131 -15.86 -10.45 -5.54
CA GLN A 131 -16.83 -11.08 -4.62
C GLN A 131 -16.76 -12.62 -4.62
N THR A 132 -15.76 -13.20 -5.28
CA THR A 132 -15.58 -14.66 -5.39
C THR A 132 -14.60 -15.18 -4.34
N PRO A 133 -14.65 -16.49 -3.97
CA PRO A 133 -13.76 -17.07 -2.98
C PRO A 133 -12.26 -16.92 -3.29
N GLY A 134 -11.45 -16.93 -2.24
CA GLY A 134 -10.00 -16.74 -2.34
C GLY A 134 -9.65 -15.27 -2.60
N LEU A 135 -8.62 -15.02 -3.42
CA LEU A 135 -8.31 -13.65 -3.85
C LEU A 135 -9.36 -13.09 -4.81
N GLY A 136 -10.09 -13.96 -5.51
CA GLY A 136 -11.05 -13.59 -6.56
C GLY A 136 -10.41 -13.06 -7.84
N VAL A 137 -9.12 -13.32 -8.06
CA VAL A 137 -8.37 -12.95 -9.26
C VAL A 137 -8.46 -14.05 -10.31
N VAL A 138 -8.68 -13.67 -11.56
CA VAL A 138 -8.68 -14.58 -12.72
C VAL A 138 -7.70 -14.09 -13.78
N TRP A 139 -7.23 -14.98 -14.65
CA TRP A 139 -6.52 -14.57 -15.86
C TRP A 139 -7.46 -13.77 -16.76
N ARG A 140 -6.95 -12.70 -17.36
CA ARG A 140 -7.58 -12.08 -18.51
C ARG A 140 -7.45 -13.10 -19.65
N THR A 141 -8.55 -13.73 -20.02
CA THR A 141 -8.56 -14.58 -21.22
C THR A 141 -8.10 -13.72 -22.40
N MET A 142 -7.09 -14.18 -23.14
CA MET A 142 -6.74 -13.62 -24.44
C MET A 142 -7.97 -13.79 -25.33
N SER A 143 -8.84 -12.78 -25.39
CA SER A 143 -9.80 -12.69 -26.49
C SER A 143 -8.96 -12.46 -27.74
N GLY A 144 -8.93 -13.44 -28.64
CA GLY A 144 -8.56 -13.17 -30.02
C GLY A 144 -9.39 -11.98 -30.50
N GLU A 145 -8.70 -10.96 -31.00
CA GLU A 145 -9.20 -9.81 -31.77
C GLU A 145 -10.53 -9.14 -31.33
N GLY A 146 -10.42 -7.89 -30.89
CA GLY A 146 -11.42 -6.84 -31.18
C GLY A 146 -12.62 -6.71 -30.25
N SER A 147 -12.53 -5.80 -29.28
CA SER A 147 -13.67 -5.00 -28.84
C SER A 147 -13.17 -3.80 -28.04
N GLN A 148 -13.64 -2.62 -28.41
CA GLN A 148 -13.27 -1.31 -27.89
C GLN A 148 -13.76 -1.16 -26.44
N ASP A 149 -12.86 -0.87 -25.52
CA ASP A 149 -13.18 -0.16 -24.27
C ASP A 149 -12.35 1.12 -24.25
N GLN A 150 -12.83 2.12 -24.99
CA GLN A 150 -12.49 3.52 -24.69
C GLN A 150 -13.47 4.00 -23.62
N PRO A 151 -12.99 4.65 -22.54
CA PRO A 151 -13.88 5.33 -21.61
C PRO A 151 -14.55 6.48 -22.35
N GLN A 152 -15.88 6.46 -22.43
CA GLN A 152 -16.66 7.65 -22.78
C GLN A 152 -16.48 8.66 -21.63
N GLY A 153 -16.16 9.90 -22.01
CA GLY A 153 -15.66 10.95 -21.11
C GLY A 153 -16.70 11.64 -20.25
#